data_AF-A0A497B9Y4-F1
#
_entry.id   AF-A0A497B9Y4-F1
#
_cell.length_a   1.000
_cell.length_b   1.000
_cell.length_c   1.000
_cell.angle_alpha   90.00
_cell.angle_beta   90.00
_cell.angle_gamma   90.00
#
_symmetry.space_group_name_H-M   'P 1'
#
loop_
_entity.id
_entity.type
_entity.pdbx_description
1 polymer ?
#
loop_
_entity_poly.entity_id
_entity_poly.type
_entity_poly.pdbx_seq_one_letter_code
_entity_poly.pdbx_strand_id
1 'polypeptide(L)'
;QEPQDDARVQAIAQAARELVEKRDRWLNPEGATEKELKKRTLTKLYNARPTWLDLAHQKLDRAVLDGYGWPHGLSDEEILERLLALNLERAGV
;
A
#
# COMPACT_ATOMS: atom_id res chain seq x y z
N GLN A 1 7.97 17.06 12.08
CA GLN A 1 7.15 17.20 10.87
C GLN A 1 7.86 16.47 9.76
N GLU A 2 7.14 15.67 8.98
CA GLU A 2 7.73 15.01 7.80
C GLU A 2 8.08 16.09 6.76
N PRO A 3 9.27 16.04 6.16
CA PRO A 3 9.64 16.94 5.08
C PRO A 3 8.75 16.66 3.86
N GLN A 4 7.77 17.54 3.62
CA GLN A 4 6.80 17.37 2.53
C GLN A 4 7.46 17.45 1.15
N ASP A 5 8.63 18.07 1.04
CA ASP A 5 9.39 18.16 -0.21
C ASP A 5 10.31 16.94 -0.44
N ASP A 6 10.35 15.97 0.48
CA ASP A 6 11.13 14.75 0.29
C ASP A 6 10.50 13.88 -0.80
N ALA A 7 11.30 13.54 -1.82
CA ALA A 7 10.89 12.72 -2.94
C ALA A 7 10.33 11.35 -2.51
N ARG A 8 10.82 10.77 -1.40
CA ARG A 8 10.31 9.50 -0.86
C ARG A 8 8.91 9.67 -0.28
N VAL A 9 8.66 10.76 0.45
CA VAL A 9 7.33 11.10 0.99
C VAL A 9 6.33 11.30 -0.14
N GLN A 10 6.72 12.02 -1.20
CA GLN A 10 5.87 12.21 -2.37
C GLN A 10 5.61 10.91 -3.13
N ALA A 11 6.60 10.03 -3.25
CA ALA A 11 6.43 8.72 -3.90
C ALA A 11 5.42 7.83 -3.17
N ILE A 12 5.51 7.76 -1.84
CA ILE A 12 4.55 7.02 -1.00
C ILE A 12 3.15 7.63 -1.15
N ALA A 13 3.03 8.95 -1.04
CA ALA A 13 1.75 9.64 -1.16
C ALA A 13 1.11 9.41 -2.54
N GLN A 14 1.90 9.46 -3.60
CA GLN A 14 1.41 9.20 -4.97
C GLN A 14 0.94 7.76 -5.15
N ALA A 15 1.73 6.76 -4.71
CA ALA A 15 1.35 5.36 -4.80
C ALA A 15 0.07 5.05 -3.98
N ALA A 16 -0.06 5.64 -2.80
CA ALA A 16 -1.25 5.51 -1.97
C ALA A 16 -2.50 6.11 -2.64
N ARG A 17 -2.40 7.33 -3.21
CA ARG A 17 -3.51 7.96 -3.95
C ARG A 17 -3.96 7.09 -5.12
N GLU A 18 -3.02 6.58 -5.92
CA GLU A 18 -3.35 5.70 -7.05
C GLU A 18 -4.07 4.42 -6.62
N LEU A 19 -3.65 3.80 -5.51
CA LEU A 19 -4.32 2.62 -4.97
C LEU A 19 -5.76 2.95 -4.54
N VAL A 20 -5.96 4.07 -3.86
CA VAL A 20 -7.29 4.54 -3.42
C VAL A 20 -8.19 4.80 -4.63
N GLU A 21 -7.72 5.58 -5.61
CA GLU A 21 -8.50 5.89 -6.82
C GLU A 21 -8.90 4.64 -7.61
N LYS A 22 -8.03 3.63 -7.69
CA LYS A 22 -8.35 2.36 -8.36
C LYS A 22 -9.38 1.55 -7.57
N ARG A 23 -9.25 1.52 -6.24
CA ARG A 23 -10.24 0.87 -5.36
C ARG A 23 -11.60 1.55 -5.49
N ASP A 24 -11.65 2.88 -5.46
CA ASP A 24 -12.89 3.63 -5.54
C ASP A 24 -13.60 3.44 -6.88
N ARG A 25 -12.85 3.46 -8.00
CA ARG A 25 -13.39 3.12 -9.33
C ARG A 25 -13.91 1.70 -9.40
N TRP A 26 -13.26 0.74 -8.74
CA TRP A 26 -13.75 -0.64 -8.70
C TRP A 26 -15.00 -0.78 -7.82
N LEU A 27 -15.06 -0.06 -6.70
CA LEU A 27 -16.22 -0.09 -5.79
C LEU A 27 -17.44 0.58 -6.42
N ASN A 28 -17.22 1.69 -7.14
CA ASN A 28 -18.26 2.56 -7.68
C ASN A 28 -18.12 2.74 -9.20
N PRO A 29 -18.27 1.68 -10.00
CA PRO A 29 -18.23 1.82 -11.45
C PRO A 29 -19.47 2.58 -11.95
N GLU A 30 -19.28 3.42 -12.97
CA GLU A 30 -20.35 4.17 -13.59
C GLU A 30 -21.44 3.24 -14.14
N GLY A 31 -22.71 3.58 -13.88
CA GLY A 31 -23.87 2.83 -14.35
C GLY A 31 -24.16 1.52 -13.61
N ALA A 32 -23.46 1.19 -12.52
CA ALA A 32 -23.78 0.00 -11.73
C ALA A 32 -25.13 0.10 -11.02
N THR A 33 -25.85 -1.00 -11.03
CA THR A 33 -27.09 -1.18 -10.27
C THR A 33 -26.80 -1.41 -8.79
N GLU A 34 -27.80 -1.14 -7.93
CA GLU A 34 -27.69 -1.40 -6.49
C GLU A 34 -27.34 -2.87 -6.19
N LYS A 35 -27.86 -3.81 -7.00
CA LYS A 35 -27.57 -5.25 -6.88
C LYS A 35 -26.10 -5.58 -7.16
N GLU A 36 -25.48 -4.87 -8.10
CA GLU A 36 -24.06 -5.03 -8.41
C GLU A 36 -23.17 -4.38 -7.34
N LEU A 37 -23.54 -3.19 -6.86
CA LEU A 37 -22.83 -2.50 -5.78
C LEU A 37 -22.80 -3.34 -4.49
N LYS A 38 -23.89 -4.02 -4.13
CA LYS A 38 -23.92 -4.97 -2.99
C LYS A 38 -22.90 -6.11 -3.11
N LYS A 39 -22.41 -6.40 -4.33
CA LYS A 39 -21.37 -7.41 -4.56
C LYS A 39 -19.96 -6.83 -4.56
N ARG A 40 -19.79 -5.50 -4.55
CA ARG A 40 -18.49 -4.83 -4.63
C ARG A 40 -18.08 -4.32 -3.26
N THR A 41 -17.54 -5.23 -2.44
CA THR A 41 -16.95 -4.87 -1.14
C THR A 41 -15.43 -4.98 -1.20
N LEU A 42 -14.73 -4.24 -0.35
CA LEU A 42 -13.27 -4.36 -0.24
C LEU A 42 -12.86 -5.79 0.08
N THR A 43 -13.55 -6.48 1.00
CA THR A 43 -13.28 -7.89 1.30
C THR A 43 -13.31 -8.76 0.03
N LYS A 44 -14.31 -8.58 -0.84
CA LYS A 44 -14.38 -9.34 -2.11
C LYS A 44 -13.27 -8.97 -3.08
N LEU A 45 -12.93 -7.69 -3.17
CA LEU A 45 -11.82 -7.21 -4.00
C LEU A 45 -10.49 -7.82 -3.55
N TYR A 46 -10.19 -7.79 -2.26
CA TYR A 46 -8.95 -8.30 -1.70
C TYR A 46 -8.88 -9.84 -1.74
N ASN A 47 -10.02 -10.54 -1.60
CA ASN A 47 -10.07 -11.99 -1.80
C ASN A 47 -9.83 -12.39 -3.26
N ALA A 48 -10.39 -11.64 -4.22
CA ALA A 48 -10.20 -11.91 -5.64
C ALA A 48 -8.79 -11.53 -6.13
N ARG A 49 -8.16 -10.56 -5.45
CA ARG A 49 -6.81 -10.04 -5.70
C ARG A 49 -6.46 -9.93 -7.19
N PRO A 50 -7.21 -9.12 -7.97
CA PRO A 50 -6.91 -8.96 -9.40
C PRO A 50 -5.51 -8.38 -9.61
N THR A 51 -4.88 -8.71 -10.74
CA THR A 51 -3.49 -8.30 -11.05
C THR A 51 -3.23 -6.80 -10.87
N TRP A 52 -4.18 -5.94 -11.22
CA TRP A 52 -4.02 -4.49 -11.05
C TRP A 52 -3.90 -4.07 -9.57
N LEU A 53 -4.57 -4.79 -8.67
CA LEU A 53 -4.54 -4.53 -7.22
C LEU A 53 -3.20 -4.97 -6.67
N ASP A 54 -2.75 -6.16 -7.06
CA ASP A 54 -1.45 -6.70 -6.65
C ASP A 54 -0.30 -5.78 -7.09
N LEU A 55 -0.28 -5.35 -8.34
CA LEU A 55 0.70 -4.39 -8.85
C LEU A 55 0.64 -3.03 -8.14
N ALA A 56 -0.56 -2.56 -7.75
CA ALA A 56 -0.69 -1.31 -7.02
C ALA A 56 -0.12 -1.42 -5.59
N HIS A 57 -0.33 -2.54 -4.92
CA HIS A 57 0.30 -2.82 -3.62
C HIS A 57 1.82 -2.95 -3.75
N GLN A 58 2.32 -3.73 -4.72
CA GLN A 58 3.75 -3.83 -4.97
C GLN A 58 4.42 -2.47 -5.21
N LYS A 59 3.75 -1.55 -5.93
CA LYS A 59 4.26 -0.18 -6.14
C LYS A 59 4.34 0.60 -4.82
N LEU A 60 3.31 0.50 -3.98
CA LEU A 60 3.29 1.15 -2.67
C LEU A 60 4.35 0.57 -1.74
N ASP A 61 4.48 -0.76 -1.68
CA ASP A 61 5.47 -1.44 -0.85
C ASP A 61 6.89 -1.03 -1.22
N ARG A 62 7.23 -0.96 -2.51
CA ARG A 62 8.53 -0.45 -2.97
C ARG A 62 8.80 0.97 -2.52
N ALA A 63 7.82 1.87 -2.65
CA ALA A 63 7.98 3.26 -2.20
C ALA A 63 8.17 3.36 -0.68
N VAL A 64 7.50 2.50 0.11
CA VAL A 64 7.69 2.41 1.55
C VAL A 64 9.08 1.89 1.90
N LEU A 65 9.53 0.81 1.24
CA LEU A 65 10.87 0.26 1.42
C LEU A 65 11.96 1.29 1.06
N ASP A 66 11.79 2.05 -0.02
CA ASP A 66 12.66 3.19 -0.35
C ASP A 66 12.68 4.23 0.78
N GLY A 67 11.52 4.51 1.39
CA GLY A 67 11.38 5.37 2.57
C GLY A 67 12.23 4.92 3.76
N TYR A 68 12.33 3.60 3.98
CA TYR A 68 13.18 3.00 5.00
C TYR A 68 14.64 2.80 4.55
N GLY A 69 14.95 3.00 3.26
CA GLY A 69 16.25 2.67 2.68
C GLY A 69 16.52 1.16 2.56
N TRP A 70 15.47 0.36 2.44
CA TRP A 70 15.53 -1.11 2.42
C TRP A 70 15.41 -1.69 0.99
N PRO A 71 16.01 -2.86 0.71
CA PRO A 71 15.88 -3.51 -0.59
C PRO A 71 14.45 -4.02 -0.83
N HIS A 72 14.04 -4.13 -2.11
CA HIS A 72 12.67 -4.47 -2.50
C HIS A 72 12.33 -5.97 -2.47
N GLY A 73 13.32 -6.82 -2.22
CA GLY A 73 13.19 -8.29 -2.27
C GLY A 73 13.10 -8.96 -0.90
N LEU A 74 12.74 -8.21 0.15
CA LEU A 74 12.64 -8.74 1.51
C LEU A 74 11.42 -9.65 1.66
N SER A 75 11.59 -10.77 2.34
CA SER A 75 10.50 -11.56 2.89
C SER A 75 9.83 -10.87 4.07
N ASP A 76 8.62 -11.29 4.41
CA ASP A 76 7.88 -10.77 5.56
C ASP A 76 8.69 -10.91 6.87
N GLU A 77 9.43 -12.01 7.03
CA GLU A 77 10.27 -12.24 8.21
C GLU A 77 11.44 -11.26 8.28
N GLU A 78 12.14 -11.01 7.18
CA GLU A 78 13.21 -10.00 7.14
C GLU A 78 12.68 -8.58 7.39
N ILE A 79 11.45 -8.27 6.94
CA ILE A 79 10.78 -7.00 7.24
C ILE A 79 10.53 -6.90 8.75
N LEU A 80 9.99 -7.95 9.38
CA LEU A 80 9.71 -7.99 10.81
C LEU A 80 10.98 -7.85 11.65
N GLU A 81 12.06 -8.55 11.30
CA GLU A 81 13.35 -8.46 11.98
C GLU A 81 13.91 -7.03 11.96
N ARG A 82 13.90 -6.38 10.79
CA ARG A 82 14.38 -5.01 10.64
C ARG A 82 13.53 -4.00 11.41
N LEU A 83 12.20 -4.17 11.39
CA LEU A 83 11.29 -3.33 12.17
C LEU A 83 11.53 -3.51 13.68
N LEU A 84 11.76 -4.74 14.13
CA LEU A 84 12.07 -5.03 15.53
C LEU A 84 13.37 -4.34 15.96
N ALA A 85 14.45 -4.49 15.19
CA ALA A 85 15.74 -3.85 15.47
C ALA A 85 15.59 -2.32 15.56
N LEU A 86 14.93 -1.69 14.58
CA LEU A 86 14.67 -0.25 14.57
C LEU A 86 13.85 0.21 15.79
N ASN A 87 12.89 -0.60 16.23
CA ASN A 87 12.09 -0.29 17.40
C ASN A 87 12.88 -0.40 18.70
N LEU A 88 13.78 -1.39 18.83
CA LEU A 88 14.67 -1.52 19.98
C LEU A 88 15.63 -0.33 20.08
N GLU A 89 16.24 0.07 18.96
CA GLU A 89 17.11 1.26 18.88
C GLU A 89 16.38 2.54 19.33
N ARG A 90 15.14 2.75 18.85
CA ARG A 90 14.31 3.91 19.21
C ARG A 90 13.86 3.91 20.67
N ALA A 91 13.62 2.73 21.23
CA ALA A 91 13.25 2.57 22.63
C ALA A 91 14.44 2.75 23.59
N GLY A 92 15.66 2.91 23.07
CA GLY A 92 16.88 3.12 23.86
C GLY A 92 17.28 1.88 24.67
N VAL A 93 16.92 0.70 24.18
CA VAL A 93 17.27 -0.60 24.78
C VAL A 93 18.65 -1.04 24.30
#